data_AF-A0A8X6NCL2-F1
#
_entry.id   AF-A0A8X6NCL2-F1
#
_cell.length_a   1.000
_cell.length_b   1.000
_cell.length_c   1.000
_cell.angle_alpha   90.00
_cell.angle_beta   90.00
_cell.angle_gamma   90.00
#
_symmetry.space_group_name_H-M   'P 1'
#
loop_
_entity.id
_entity.type
_entity.pdbx_description
1 polymer ?
#
loop_
_entity_poly.entity_id
_entity_poly.type
_entity_poly.pdbx_seq_one_letter_code
_entity_poly.pdbx_strand_id
1 'polypeptide(L)'
;MEELKPRKSSPPRNQRIFVHKDLQTCSHVFVRVDRVKKTLEPPYEGPFTVIHRNEKYFTLLVKGKPVNISVDRLKPAHLLVQTRFLINQHFLANNRMRIRQLMTLTSYLMINQLLPDMVHR
;
A
#
# COMPACT_ATOMS: atom_id res chain seq x y z
N MET A 1 -47.07 -25.33 -25.70
CA MET A 1 -46.11 -24.89 -24.67
C MET A 1 -46.04 -23.38 -24.75
N GLU A 2 -46.38 -22.67 -23.68
CA GLU A 2 -46.43 -21.21 -23.66
C GLU A 2 -45.01 -20.65 -23.46
N GLU A 3 -44.61 -19.72 -24.33
CA GLU A 3 -43.24 -19.19 -24.41
C GLU A 3 -43.03 -18.12 -23.32
N LEU A 4 -42.36 -18.49 -22.22
CA LEU A 4 -42.11 -17.58 -21.11
C LEU A 4 -41.06 -16.51 -21.48
N LYS A 5 -41.47 -15.25 -21.53
CA LYS A 5 -40.56 -14.11 -21.75
C LYS A 5 -40.06 -13.54 -20.42
N PRO A 6 -38.78 -13.15 -20.33
CA PRO A 6 -38.24 -12.56 -19.12
C PRO A 6 -38.94 -11.24 -18.80
N ARG A 7 -39.25 -11.04 -17.52
CA ARG A 7 -39.85 -9.80 -17.02
C ARG A 7 -38.87 -8.66 -17.23
N LYS A 8 -39.33 -7.56 -17.84
CA LYS A 8 -38.50 -6.36 -18.06
C LYS A 8 -37.93 -5.89 -16.72
N SER A 9 -36.61 -5.81 -16.62
CA SER A 9 -35.92 -5.27 -15.45
C SER A 9 -36.17 -3.76 -15.37
N SER A 10 -36.30 -3.24 -14.15
CA SER A 10 -36.35 -1.79 -13.94
C SER A 10 -35.06 -1.15 -14.47
N PRO A 11 -35.14 0.03 -15.10
CA PRO A 11 -33.94 0.72 -15.58
C PRO A 11 -32.98 0.98 -14.42
N PRO A 12 -31.65 0.89 -14.66
CA PRO A 12 -30.67 1.14 -13.62
C PRO A 12 -30.88 2.55 -13.06
N ARG A 13 -31.06 2.63 -11.74
CA ARG A 13 -31.21 3.90 -11.05
C ARG A 13 -29.91 4.68 -11.24
N ASN A 14 -29.99 5.88 -11.81
CA ASN A 14 -28.84 6.78 -11.97
C ASN A 14 -28.42 7.32 -10.59
N GLN A 15 -27.74 6.48 -9.81
CA GLN A 15 -27.20 6.83 -8.51
C GLN A 15 -25.85 7.50 -8.71
N ARG A 16 -25.70 8.72 -8.20
CA ARG A 16 -24.38 9.39 -8.14
C ARG A 16 -23.51 8.59 -7.18
N ILE A 17 -22.50 7.91 -7.71
CA ILE A 17 -21.54 7.15 -6.91
C ILE A 17 -20.70 8.14 -6.10
N PHE A 18 -20.69 7.98 -4.79
CA PHE A 18 -19.85 8.79 -3.92
C PHE A 18 -18.41 8.28 -3.98
N VAL A 19 -17.48 9.16 -4.39
CA VAL A 19 -16.03 8.91 -4.36
C VAL A 19 -15.38 9.95 -3.46
N HIS A 20 -14.51 9.50 -2.57
CA HIS A 20 -13.81 10.39 -1.66
C HIS A 20 -12.78 11.24 -2.41
N LYS A 21 -12.85 12.57 -2.27
CA LYS A 21 -12.00 13.53 -2.99
C LYS A 21 -10.50 13.27 -2.74
N ASP A 22 -10.17 12.97 -1.48
CA ASP A 22 -8.78 12.74 -1.06
C ASP A 22 -8.13 11.48 -1.66
N LEU A 23 -8.88 10.59 -2.33
CA LEU A 23 -8.27 9.45 -3.02
C LEU A 23 -7.29 9.89 -4.12
N GLN A 24 -7.50 11.06 -4.71
CA GLN A 24 -6.62 11.59 -5.75
C GLN A 24 -5.28 12.09 -5.18
N THR A 25 -5.24 12.49 -3.92
CA THR A 25 -4.06 13.11 -3.29
C THR A 25 -3.38 12.21 -2.25
N CYS A 26 -4.08 11.21 -1.70
CA CYS A 26 -3.56 10.39 -0.61
C CYS A 26 -2.40 9.48 -1.06
N SER A 27 -1.33 9.41 -0.28
CA SER A 27 -0.20 8.51 -0.55
C SER A 27 -0.49 7.05 -0.22
N HIS A 28 -1.37 6.82 0.76
CA HIS A 28 -1.73 5.50 1.25
C HIS A 28 -3.25 5.34 1.29
N VAL A 29 -3.73 4.11 1.11
CA VAL A 29 -5.15 3.77 1.16
C VAL A 29 -5.39 2.49 1.94
N PHE A 30 -6.54 2.41 2.59
CA PHE A 30 -7.10 1.19 3.17
C PHE A 30 -7.92 0.44 2.13
N VAL A 31 -7.80 -0.88 2.12
CA VAL A 31 -8.50 -1.76 1.17
C VAL A 31 -9.55 -2.57 1.91
N ARG A 32 -10.80 -2.55 1.42
CA ARG A 32 -11.89 -3.36 1.98
C ARG A 32 -11.66 -4.84 1.69
N VAL A 33 -11.85 -5.66 2.72
CA VAL A 33 -11.79 -7.13 2.62
C VAL A 33 -13.20 -7.67 2.37
N ASP A 34 -13.46 -8.17 1.17
CA ASP A 34 -14.79 -8.68 0.76
C ASP A 34 -14.98 -10.20 1.00
N ARG A 35 -14.01 -10.88 1.61
CA ARG A 35 -14.15 -12.30 2.00
C ARG A 35 -14.99 -12.44 3.26
N VAL A 36 -15.53 -13.65 3.50
CA VAL A 36 -16.14 -14.00 4.80
C VAL A 36 -15.09 -13.81 5.90
N LYS A 37 -15.39 -12.92 6.84
CA LYS A 37 -14.49 -12.53 7.92
C LYS A 37 -14.63 -13.43 9.14
N LYS A 38 -13.55 -13.56 9.88
CA LYS A 38 -13.62 -14.10 11.25
C LYS A 38 -14.22 -13.05 12.19
N THR A 39 -14.79 -13.51 13.30
CA THR A 39 -15.24 -12.63 14.38
C THR A 39 -14.08 -11.72 14.80
N LEU A 40 -14.35 -10.41 14.92
CA LEU A 40 -13.38 -9.37 15.30
C LEU A 40 -12.27 -9.06 14.28
N GLU A 41 -12.35 -9.57 13.04
CA GLU A 41 -11.41 -9.19 11.98
C GLU A 41 -11.76 -7.78 11.42
N PRO A 42 -10.79 -6.85 11.30
CA PRO A 42 -11.05 -5.51 10.84
C PRO A 42 -11.59 -5.51 9.40
N PRO A 43 -12.51 -4.58 9.06
CA PRO A 43 -13.16 -4.60 7.76
C PRO A 43 -12.24 -4.23 6.59
N TYR A 44 -11.14 -3.54 6.89
CA TYR A 44 -10.15 -3.05 5.96
C TYR A 44 -8.76 -3.51 6.37
N GLU A 45 -7.92 -3.79 5.38
CA GLU A 45 -6.51 -4.10 5.57
C GLU A 45 -5.65 -2.88 5.20
N GLY A 46 -4.62 -2.64 6.02
CA GLY A 46 -3.40 -1.88 5.77
C GLY A 46 -3.52 -0.45 5.24
N PRO A 47 -2.59 0.46 5.57
CA PRO A 47 -2.28 1.55 4.67
C PRO A 47 -1.34 1.02 3.57
N PHE A 48 -1.87 0.78 2.37
CA PHE A 48 -1.08 0.38 1.20
C PHE A 48 -0.63 1.59 0.40
N THR A 49 0.60 1.57 -0.08
CA THR A 49 1.14 2.64 -0.93
C THR A 49 0.46 2.62 -2.30
N VAL A 50 0.00 3.79 -2.74
CA VAL A 50 -0.55 3.98 -4.09
C VAL A 50 0.61 4.18 -5.08
N ILE A 51 0.71 3.31 -6.09
CA ILE A 51 1.71 3.39 -7.17
C ILE A 51 1.16 4.21 -8.33
N HIS A 52 -0.07 3.90 -8.75
CA HIS A 52 -0.72 4.53 -9.91
C HIS A 52 -2.22 4.72 -9.66
N ARG A 53 -2.80 5.78 -10.24
CA ARG A 53 -4.20 6.18 -10.07
C ARG A 53 -4.88 6.25 -11.43
N ASN A 54 -6.02 5.58 -11.57
CA ASN A 54 -6.94 5.71 -12.70
C ASN A 54 -8.34 6.06 -12.18
N GLU A 55 -9.24 6.40 -13.09
CA GLU A 55 -10.62 6.79 -12.76
C GLU A 55 -11.41 5.69 -12.04
N LYS A 56 -11.21 4.42 -12.43
CA LYS A 56 -11.99 3.27 -11.92
C LYS A 56 -11.22 2.36 -10.98
N TYR A 57 -9.89 2.39 -11.04
CA TYR A 57 -9.03 1.50 -10.27
C TYR A 57 -7.68 2.14 -9.94
N PHE A 58 -7.05 1.66 -8.88
CA PHE A 58 -5.74 2.10 -8.41
C PHE A 58 -4.81 0.91 -8.40
N THR A 59 -3.54 1.12 -8.70
CA THR A 59 -2.48 0.12 -8.53
C THR A 59 -1.79 0.38 -7.20
N LEU A 60 -1.89 -0.57 -6.28
CA LEU A 60 -1.32 -0.50 -4.94
C LEU A 60 -0.13 -1.45 -4.79
N LEU A 61 0.81 -1.09 -3.91
CA LEU A 61 1.89 -1.99 -3.52
C LEU A 61 1.43 -2.86 -2.34
N VAL A 62 1.00 -4.09 -2.64
CA VAL A 62 0.56 -5.07 -1.63
C VAL A 62 1.61 -6.17 -1.54
N LYS A 63 2.23 -6.33 -0.35
CA LYS A 63 3.29 -7.34 -0.13
C LYS A 63 4.41 -7.31 -1.19
N GLY A 64 4.80 -6.10 -1.60
CA GLY A 64 5.85 -5.88 -2.61
C GLY A 64 5.42 -6.14 -4.06
N LYS A 65 4.15 -6.45 -4.32
CA LYS A 65 3.62 -6.67 -5.67
C LYS A 65 2.61 -5.59 -6.05
N PRO A 66 2.63 -5.09 -7.30
CA PRO A 66 1.59 -4.20 -7.79
C PRO A 66 0.26 -4.97 -7.95
N VAL A 67 -0.82 -4.47 -7.35
CA VAL A 67 -2.15 -5.06 -7.42
C VAL A 67 -3.17 -3.99 -7.80
N ASN A 68 -4.02 -4.29 -8.77
CA ASN A 68 -5.09 -3.39 -9.20
C ASN A 68 -6.35 -3.59 -8.37
N ILE A 69 -6.89 -2.50 -7.83
CA ILE A 69 -8.07 -2.51 -6.95
C ILE A 69 -9.03 -1.41 -7.39
N SER A 70 -10.33 -1.74 -7.49
CA SER A 70 -11.36 -0.75 -7.84
C SER A 70 -11.51 0.32 -6.77
N VAL A 71 -11.87 1.54 -7.19
CA VAL A 71 -12.08 2.69 -6.31
C VAL A 71 -13.11 2.42 -5.22
N ASP A 72 -14.13 1.61 -5.51
CA ASP A 72 -15.23 1.28 -4.59
C ASP A 72 -14.77 0.54 -3.32
N ARG A 73 -13.57 -0.06 -3.34
CA ARG A 73 -13.00 -0.78 -2.19
C ARG A 73 -11.96 0.04 -1.43
N LEU A 74 -11.71 1.28 -1.83
CA LEU A 74 -10.63 2.10 -1.28
C LEU A 74 -11.16 3.15 -0.33
N LYS A 75 -10.40 3.39 0.73
CA LYS A 75 -10.58 4.52 1.63
C LYS A 75 -9.24 5.23 1.81
N PRO A 76 -9.16 6.57 1.75
CA PRO A 76 -7.90 7.27 1.98
C PRO A 76 -7.38 7.00 3.39
N ALA A 77 -6.07 6.81 3.53
CA ALA A 77 -5.40 6.67 4.81
C ALA A 77 -4.75 7.99 5.23
N HIS A 78 -5.26 8.59 6.30
CA HIS A 78 -4.67 9.79 6.89
C HIS A 78 -3.58 9.37 7.87
N LEU A 79 -2.33 9.39 7.41
CA LEU A 79 -1.17 9.09 8.24
C LEU A 79 -0.63 10.37 8.86
N LEU A 80 -0.49 10.38 10.19
CA LEU A 80 0.27 11.42 10.89
C LEU A 80 1.76 11.30 10.49
N VAL A 81 2.47 12.42 10.52
CA VAL A 81 3.90 12.47 10.12
C VAL A 81 4.73 11.45 10.91
N GLN A 82 4.45 11.24 12.19
CA GLN A 82 5.11 10.25 13.04
C GLN A 82 4.85 8.80 12.61
N THR A 83 3.61 8.46 12.21
CA THR A 83 3.28 7.10 11.78
C THR A 83 3.84 6.76 10.40
N ARG A 84 4.06 7.76 9.53
CA ARG A 84 4.76 7.57 8.24
C ARG A 84 6.19 7.04 8.44
N PHE A 85 6.92 7.56 9.43
CA PHE A 85 8.28 7.09 9.72
C PHE A 85 8.29 5.65 10.23
N LEU A 86 7.40 5.29 11.15
CA LEU A 86 7.34 3.94 11.72
C LEU A 86 6.96 2.88 10.69
N ILE A 87 6.04 3.18 9.77
CA ILE A 87 5.64 2.24 8.70
C ILE A 87 6.81 2.01 7.73
N ASN A 88 7.52 3.08 7.35
CA ASN A 88 8.71 2.97 6.49
C ASN A 88 9.80 2.14 7.17
N GLN A 89 10.04 2.35 8.48
CA GLN A 89 11.04 1.59 9.24
C GLN A 89 10.63 0.12 9.44
N HIS A 90 9.35 -0.16 9.69
CA HIS A 90 8.83 -1.54 9.83
C HIS A 90 8.88 -2.32 8.51
N PHE A 91 8.65 -1.67 7.36
CA PHE A 91 8.83 -2.29 6.04
C PHE A 91 10.30 -2.61 5.73
N LEU A 92 11.24 -1.74 6.11
CA LEU A 92 12.68 -2.00 6.01
C LEU A 92 13.13 -3.09 7.00
N ALA A 93 12.53 -3.12 8.20
CA ALA A 93 12.83 -4.12 9.22
C ALA A 93 12.29 -5.52 8.87
N ASN A 94 11.18 -5.64 8.15
CA ASN A 94 10.64 -6.93 7.70
C ASN A 94 11.36 -7.52 6.48
N ASN A 95 12.34 -6.80 5.90
CA ASN A 95 13.31 -7.33 4.94
C ASN A 95 14.67 -7.70 5.60
N ARG A 96 14.70 -7.94 6.92
CA ARG A 96 15.88 -8.33 7.72
C ARG A 96 16.32 -9.79 7.53
N MET A 97 16.45 -10.26 6.30
CA MET A 97 17.34 -11.39 5.99
C MET A 97 18.48 -11.02 5.03
N ARG A 98 18.48 -9.81 4.44
CA ARG A 98 19.53 -9.40 3.48
C ARG A 98 20.36 -8.16 3.86
N ILE A 99 19.87 -7.31 4.76
CA ILE A 99 20.54 -6.02 5.06
C ILE A 99 21.59 -6.13 6.17
N ARG A 100 21.67 -7.27 6.88
CA ARG A 100 22.72 -7.48 7.91
C ARG A 100 24.12 -7.71 7.35
N GLN A 101 24.28 -8.14 6.11
CA GLN A 101 25.61 -8.33 5.51
C GLN A 101 26.22 -7.03 4.93
N LEU A 102 25.39 -6.06 4.52
CA LEU A 102 25.88 -4.86 3.83
C LEU A 102 26.13 -3.65 4.75
N MET A 103 25.48 -3.57 5.93
CA MET A 103 25.72 -2.44 6.86
C MET A 103 26.99 -2.60 7.71
N THR A 104 27.50 -3.82 7.89
CA THR A 104 28.81 -4.03 8.54
C THR A 104 29.97 -3.71 7.60
N LEU A 105 29.80 -3.91 6.28
CA LEU A 105 30.84 -3.66 5.28
C LEU A 105 31.01 -2.17 4.94
N THR A 106 29.95 -1.37 4.93
CA THR A 106 30.07 0.08 4.66
C THR A 106 30.65 0.87 5.82
N SER A 107 30.45 0.39 7.06
CA SER A 107 31.05 0.98 8.25
C SER A 107 32.56 0.69 8.35
N TYR A 108 32.98 -0.51 7.92
CA TYR A 108 34.40 -0.93 7.97
C TYR A 108 35.26 -0.33 6.85
N LEU A 109 34.68 -0.03 5.68
CA LEU A 109 35.40 0.58 4.56
C LEU A 109 35.67 2.08 4.78
N MET A 110 34.76 2.79 5.48
CA MET A 110 34.91 4.22 5.77
C MET A 110 35.91 4.52 6.89
N ILE A 111 36.15 3.58 7.82
CA ILE A 111 37.13 3.76 8.90
C ILE A 111 38.57 3.57 8.38
N ASN A 112 38.79 2.72 7.37
CA ASN A 112 40.13 2.42 6.84
C ASN A 112 40.61 3.35 5.71
N GLN A 113 39.82 4.35 5.31
CA GLN A 113 40.19 5.35 4.29
C GLN A 113 40.50 6.74 4.87
N LEU A 114 40.43 6.93 6.19
CA LEU A 114 40.67 8.22 6.87
C LEU A 114 41.82 8.16 7.89
N LEU A 115 42.88 7.39 7.61
CA LEU A 115 44.20 7.56 8.23
C LEU A 115 45.26 6.73 7.46
N PRO A 116 45.82 7.28 6.40
CA PRO A 116 47.24 7.09 6.13
C PRO A 116 47.91 8.45 6.18
N ASP A 117 48.90 8.56 7.06
CA ASP A 117 49.98 9.55 7.12
C ASP A 117 50.06 10.18 8.51
N MET A 118 50.95 9.62 9.34
CA MET A 118 51.78 10.29 10.35
C MET A 118 52.45 9.26 11.28
N VAL A 119 53.05 8.20 10.73
CA VAL A 119 54.09 7.42 11.42
C VAL A 119 55.19 7.13 10.41
N HIS A 120 55.97 8.17 10.06
CA HIS A 120 57.34 8.08 9.54
C HIS A 120 57.98 9.47 9.64
N ARG A 121 58.41 9.83 10.86
CA ARG A 121 59.66 10.53 11.19
C ARG A 121 59.74 10.77 12.69
#